data_AF-A0A329S2J1-F1
#
_entry.id   AF-A0A329S2J1-F1
#
_cell.length_a   1.000
_cell.length_b   1.000
_cell.length_c   1.000
_cell.angle_alpha   90.00
_cell.angle_beta   90.00
_cell.angle_gamma   90.00
#
_symmetry.space_group_name_H-M   'P 1'
#
loop_
_entity.id
_entity.type
_entity.pdbx_description
1 polymer ?
#
loop_
_entity_poly.entity_id
_entity_poly.type
_entity_poly.pdbx_seq_one_letter_code
_entity_poly.pdbx_strand_id
1 'polypeptide(L)'
;MAYSSDQYQAKKGRIKAAQKFYYQRTREARLSYQKGHDDKNKEQNRALKTNQHKYDWFPRDYNKEVAIFDRHTPGLFKDEWSGDDMVSLPYKNYICYLPDQSYKAKVSAKGVQQGRGRNEDVLNPDGFGTVVRDRITLQGTNKGFRLSKESKSIIAYTQTKSALSYIYDKRQVLSDGISTIPFI
;
A
#
# COMPACT_ATOMS: atom_id res chain seq x y z
N MET A 1 1.65 -32.95 -35.67
CA MET A 1 3.08 -33.19 -35.38
C MET A 1 3.37 -32.72 -33.95
N ALA A 2 3.63 -33.65 -33.03
CA ALA A 2 3.99 -33.31 -31.65
C ALA A 2 5.51 -33.07 -31.56
N TYR A 3 5.91 -31.97 -30.92
CA TYR A 3 7.33 -31.68 -30.68
C TYR A 3 7.95 -32.71 -29.73
N SER A 4 9.18 -33.14 -29.98
CA SER A 4 9.93 -33.93 -28.99
C SER A 4 10.26 -33.07 -27.76
N SER A 5 10.50 -33.71 -26.61
CA SER A 5 10.83 -33.01 -25.35
C SER A 5 11.99 -32.02 -25.53
N ASP A 6 13.03 -32.42 -26.26
CA ASP A 6 14.22 -31.58 -26.50
C ASP A 6 13.92 -30.39 -27.40
N GLN A 7 13.09 -30.61 -28.44
CA GLN A 7 12.62 -29.52 -29.30
C GLN A 7 11.75 -28.51 -28.54
N TYR A 8 10.94 -28.99 -27.60
CA TYR A 8 10.13 -28.12 -26.74
C TYR A 8 11.00 -27.27 -25.80
N GLN A 9 12.01 -27.89 -25.14
CA GLN A 9 12.91 -27.15 -24.25
C GLN A 9 13.75 -26.12 -25.01
N ALA A 10 14.27 -26.47 -26.19
CA ALA A 10 15.02 -25.56 -27.04
C ALA A 10 14.15 -24.36 -27.50
N LYS A 11 12.90 -24.61 -27.91
CA LYS A 11 11.95 -23.55 -28.31
C LYS A 11 11.58 -22.64 -27.13
N LYS A 12 11.36 -23.22 -25.94
CA LYS A 12 11.10 -22.48 -24.70
C LYS A 12 12.29 -21.60 -24.29
N GLY A 13 13.52 -22.11 -24.43
CA GLY A 13 14.74 -21.34 -24.19
C GLY A 13 14.86 -20.12 -25.11
N ARG A 14 14.62 -20.31 -26.42
CA ARG A 14 14.63 -19.22 -27.41
C ARG A 14 13.59 -18.14 -27.12
N ILE A 15 12.37 -18.53 -26.77
CA ILE A 15 11.29 -17.59 -26.42
C ILE A 15 11.66 -16.76 -25.18
N LYS A 16 12.19 -17.41 -24.14
CA LYS A 16 12.65 -16.70 -22.93
C LYS A 16 13.79 -15.74 -23.21
N ALA A 17 14.74 -16.14 -24.06
CA ALA A 17 15.86 -15.28 -24.46
C ALA A 17 15.35 -14.05 -25.22
N ALA A 18 14.47 -14.23 -26.21
CA ALA A 18 13.89 -13.13 -26.98
C ALA A 18 13.10 -12.15 -26.09
N GLN A 19 12.30 -12.66 -25.15
CA GLN A 19 11.63 -11.83 -24.15
C GLN A 19 12.62 -11.04 -23.31
N LYS A 20 13.68 -11.68 -22.80
CA LYS A 20 14.71 -11.01 -21.99
C LYS A 20 15.39 -9.89 -22.77
N PHE A 21 15.76 -10.11 -24.03
CA PHE A 21 16.36 -9.08 -24.89
C PHE A 21 15.40 -7.89 -25.13
N TYR A 22 14.13 -8.16 -25.40
CA TYR A 22 13.11 -7.11 -25.55
C TYR A 22 12.97 -6.26 -24.29
N TYR A 23 12.86 -6.89 -23.11
CA TYR A 23 12.79 -6.17 -21.84
C TYR A 23 14.06 -5.38 -21.52
N GLN A 24 15.23 -5.92 -21.86
CA GLN A 24 16.50 -5.22 -21.65
C GLN A 24 16.60 -3.96 -22.49
N ARG A 25 16.32 -4.05 -23.79
CA ARG A 25 16.36 -2.92 -24.74
C ARG A 25 15.36 -1.83 -24.38
N THR A 26 14.14 -2.20 -24.01
CA THR A 26 13.11 -1.24 -23.58
C THR A 26 13.47 -0.55 -22.26
N ARG A 27 14.09 -1.28 -21.31
CA ARG A 27 14.61 -0.71 -20.07
C ARG A 27 15.73 0.29 -20.32
N GLU A 28 16.68 -0.04 -21.18
CA GLU A 28 17.81 0.83 -21.54
C GLU A 28 17.33 2.11 -22.22
N ALA A 29 16.39 2.02 -23.17
CA ALA A 29 15.77 3.18 -23.80
C ALA A 29 15.02 4.07 -22.80
N ARG A 30 14.33 3.47 -21.83
CA ARG A 30 13.66 4.22 -20.76
C ARG A 30 14.66 4.93 -19.84
N LEU A 31 15.73 4.24 -19.46
CA LEU A 31 16.79 4.79 -18.61
C LEU A 31 17.55 5.93 -19.30
N SER A 32 17.83 5.80 -20.60
CA SER A 32 18.50 6.85 -21.37
C SER A 32 17.63 8.09 -21.55
N TYR A 33 16.32 7.90 -21.80
CA TYR A 33 15.36 8.99 -21.86
C TYR A 33 15.26 9.72 -20.51
N GLN A 34 15.15 8.96 -19.41
CA GLN A 34 15.11 9.51 -18.05
C GLN A 34 16.38 10.32 -17.76
N LYS A 35 17.56 9.76 -18.04
CA LYS A 35 18.84 10.42 -17.83
C LYS A 35 18.96 11.71 -18.65
N GLY A 36 18.56 11.68 -19.92
CA GLY A 36 18.58 12.88 -20.78
C GLY A 36 17.64 13.98 -20.28
N HIS A 37 16.50 13.62 -19.71
CA HIS A 37 15.58 14.57 -19.07
C HIS A 37 16.17 15.15 -17.77
N ASP A 38 16.74 14.30 -16.93
CA ASP A 38 17.35 14.70 -15.66
C ASP A 38 18.57 15.61 -15.87
N ASP A 39 19.40 15.31 -16.88
CA ASP A 39 20.58 16.11 -17.24
C ASP A 39 20.18 17.49 -17.78
N LYS A 40 19.14 17.56 -18.64
CA LYS A 40 18.61 18.85 -19.16
C LYS A 40 18.05 19.74 -18.05
N ASN A 41 17.39 19.15 -17.07
CA ASN A 41 16.77 19.88 -15.97
C ASN A 41 17.66 19.96 -14.73
N LYS A 42 18.92 19.53 -14.80
CA LYS A 42 19.81 19.36 -13.65
C LYS A 42 20.00 20.64 -12.84
N GLU A 43 20.22 21.75 -13.53
CA GLU A 43 20.41 23.07 -12.90
C GLU A 43 19.12 23.60 -12.29
N GLN A 44 17.98 23.44 -12.97
CA GLN A 44 16.66 23.80 -12.46
C GLN A 44 16.28 22.96 -11.23
N ASN A 45 16.55 21.66 -11.26
CA ASN A 45 16.39 20.74 -10.12
C ASN A 45 17.33 21.08 -8.95
N ARG A 46 18.55 21.53 -9.24
CA ARG A 46 19.52 21.97 -8.23
C ARG A 46 19.14 23.31 -7.62
N ALA A 47 18.57 24.21 -8.42
CA ALA A 47 18.00 25.49 -7.99
C ALA A 47 16.73 25.28 -7.14
N LEU A 48 15.83 24.37 -7.52
CA LEU A 48 14.67 23.98 -6.70
C LEU A 48 15.08 23.36 -5.35
N LYS A 49 16.27 22.74 -5.27
CA LYS A 49 16.88 22.26 -4.02
C LYS A 49 17.60 23.34 -3.22
N THR A 50 17.73 24.57 -3.72
CA THR A 50 18.32 25.67 -2.92
C THR A 50 17.37 26.10 -1.81
N ASN A 51 17.96 26.64 -0.72
CA ASN A 51 17.37 26.88 0.60
C ASN A 51 16.02 27.63 0.66
N GLN A 52 15.51 28.19 -0.44
CA GLN A 52 14.29 29.01 -0.44
C GLN A 52 13.01 28.25 -0.06
N HIS A 53 12.94 26.94 -0.33
CA HIS A 53 11.79 26.09 0.03
C HIS A 53 12.16 24.98 1.02
N LYS A 54 13.33 25.07 1.66
CA LYS A 54 13.82 24.03 2.60
C LYS A 54 12.86 23.78 3.77
N TYR A 55 12.04 24.78 4.10
CA TYR A 55 11.06 24.74 5.18
C TYR A 55 9.61 24.77 4.68
N ASP A 56 9.38 24.67 3.38
CA ASP A 56 8.03 24.53 2.83
C ASP A 56 7.66 23.04 2.88
N TRP A 57 7.09 22.65 4.02
CA TRP A 57 6.67 21.27 4.28
C TRP A 57 5.43 20.86 3.48
N PHE A 58 4.65 21.82 2.98
CA PHE A 58 3.40 21.57 2.27
C PHE A 58 3.58 21.67 0.75
N PRO A 59 2.81 20.88 -0.03
CA PRO A 59 2.86 20.92 -1.50
C PRO A 59 2.57 22.33 -2.02
N ARG A 60 3.34 22.78 -3.03
CA ARG A 60 3.12 24.07 -3.69
C ARG A 60 1.95 23.95 -4.66
N ASP A 61 0.96 24.83 -4.51
CA ASP A 61 -0.30 24.81 -5.27
C ASP A 61 -0.56 26.07 -6.12
N TYR A 62 0.27 27.11 -5.98
CA TYR A 62 0.15 28.38 -6.72
C TYR A 62 0.27 28.26 -8.25
N ASN A 63 0.81 27.14 -8.76
CA ASN A 63 0.89 26.85 -10.19
C ASN A 63 0.66 25.36 -10.46
N LYS A 64 -0.24 25.04 -11.39
CA LYS A 64 -0.56 23.66 -11.81
C LYS A 64 0.67 22.89 -12.30
N GLU A 65 1.57 23.52 -13.05
CA GLU A 65 2.79 22.87 -13.55
C GLU A 65 3.73 22.48 -12.41
N VAL A 66 3.87 23.36 -11.42
CA VAL A 66 4.67 23.12 -10.21
C VAL A 66 4.05 22.03 -9.35
N ALA A 67 2.73 22.05 -9.15
CA ALA A 67 2.02 21.01 -8.41
C ALA A 67 2.16 19.62 -9.06
N ILE A 68 2.08 19.55 -10.39
CA ILE A 68 2.31 18.30 -11.14
C ILE A 68 3.76 17.84 -10.96
N PHE A 69 4.73 18.74 -11.11
CA PHE A 69 6.15 18.42 -10.92
C PHE A 69 6.42 17.90 -9.50
N ASP A 70 5.91 18.56 -8.46
CA ASP A 70 6.09 18.18 -7.06
C ASP A 70 5.50 16.80 -6.77
N ARG A 71 4.30 16.52 -7.31
CA ARG A 71 3.64 15.21 -7.20
C ARG A 71 4.50 14.08 -7.79
N HIS A 72 5.24 14.34 -8.86
CA HIS A 72 6.12 13.35 -9.51
C HIS A 72 7.54 13.32 -8.95
N THR A 73 7.94 14.32 -8.17
CA THR A 73 9.28 14.41 -7.58
C THR A 73 9.39 13.52 -6.34
N PRO A 74 10.40 12.62 -6.27
CA PRO A 74 10.66 11.85 -5.05
C PRO A 74 11.20 12.73 -3.92
N GLY A 75 10.78 12.45 -2.68
CA GLY A 75 11.27 13.14 -1.48
C GLY A 75 10.53 14.42 -1.10
N LEU A 76 9.57 14.86 -1.91
CA LEU A 76 8.63 15.93 -1.54
C LEU A 76 7.36 15.35 -0.91
N PHE A 77 6.75 16.12 -0.01
CA PHE A 77 5.42 15.82 0.54
C PHE A 77 4.37 15.87 -0.57
N LYS A 78 3.41 14.96 -0.51
CA LYS A 78 2.37 14.80 -1.52
C LYS A 78 1.02 14.73 -0.83
N ASP A 79 0.05 15.42 -1.39
CA ASP A 79 -1.33 15.17 -1.03
C ASP A 79 -1.77 13.82 -1.63
N GLU A 80 -1.93 12.82 -0.77
CA GLU A 80 -2.44 11.51 -1.16
C GLU A 80 -3.98 11.43 -1.05
N TRP A 81 -4.58 12.25 -0.19
CA TRP A 81 -6.02 12.25 0.08
C TRP A 81 -6.38 13.50 0.90
N SER A 82 -7.45 14.17 0.47
CA SER A 82 -8.04 15.33 1.13
C SER A 82 -9.54 15.12 1.33
N GLY A 83 -10.08 15.62 2.44
CA GLY A 83 -11.50 15.60 2.77
C GLY A 83 -11.77 16.05 4.20
N ASP A 84 -13.04 16.06 4.59
CA ASP A 84 -13.51 16.78 5.79
C ASP A 84 -13.45 15.95 7.07
N ASP A 85 -13.69 14.63 6.97
CA ASP A 85 -13.80 13.75 8.13
C ASP A 85 -12.75 12.65 8.14
N MET A 86 -12.22 12.39 9.34
CA MET A 86 -11.32 11.29 9.60
C MET A 86 -11.58 10.69 10.98
N VAL A 87 -11.69 9.36 11.03
CA VAL A 87 -11.67 8.61 12.29
C VAL A 87 -10.39 7.78 12.32
N SER A 88 -9.56 8.01 13.33
CA SER A 88 -8.29 7.31 13.52
C SER A 88 -8.35 6.41 14.76
N LEU A 89 -8.00 5.15 14.56
CA LEU A 89 -7.91 4.12 15.58
C LEU A 89 -6.45 3.60 15.67
N PRO A 90 -6.11 2.87 16.74
CA PRO A 90 -4.79 2.26 16.84
C PRO A 90 -4.45 1.26 15.74
N TYR A 91 -3.18 0.85 15.66
CA TYR A 91 -2.62 -0.13 14.70
C TYR A 91 -2.67 0.27 13.22
N LYS A 92 -2.70 1.57 12.89
CA LYS A 92 -2.85 2.07 11.50
C LYS A 92 -4.22 1.74 10.92
N ASN A 93 -5.26 1.76 11.77
CA ASN A 93 -6.64 1.66 11.33
C ASN A 93 -7.22 3.06 11.25
N TYR A 94 -7.62 3.51 10.08
CA TYR A 94 -8.28 4.80 9.92
C TYR A 94 -9.23 4.78 8.74
N ILE A 95 -10.20 5.68 8.78
CA ILE A 95 -11.03 6.01 7.63
C ILE A 95 -11.03 7.51 7.44
N CYS A 96 -10.83 7.94 6.20
CA CYS A 96 -11.05 9.32 5.79
C CYS A 96 -12.15 9.34 4.74
N TYR A 97 -13.14 10.22 4.88
CA TYR A 97 -14.31 10.27 4.02
C TYR A 97 -14.88 11.69 3.93
N LEU A 98 -15.74 11.91 2.94
CA LEU A 98 -16.61 13.07 2.87
C LEU A 98 -18.03 12.63 3.21
N PRO A 99 -18.79 13.39 4.03
CA PRO A 99 -20.17 13.03 4.39
C PRO A 99 -21.10 12.89 3.18
N ASP A 100 -20.85 13.68 2.14
CA ASP A 100 -21.63 13.70 0.90
C ASP A 100 -21.33 12.51 -0.04
N GLN A 101 -20.33 11.67 0.32
CA GLN A 101 -19.86 10.51 -0.44
C GLN A 101 -19.45 10.83 -1.89
N SER A 102 -19.15 12.10 -2.19
CA SER A 102 -18.74 12.55 -3.53
C SER A 102 -17.44 11.88 -4.00
N TYR A 103 -16.59 11.48 -3.04
CA TYR A 103 -15.35 10.75 -3.28
C TYR A 103 -15.29 9.43 -2.51
N LYS A 104 -14.53 8.50 -3.06
CA LYS A 104 -14.25 7.22 -2.42
C LYS A 104 -13.49 7.43 -1.11
N ALA A 105 -14.04 6.90 -0.02
CA ALA A 105 -13.37 6.88 1.28
C ALA A 105 -12.01 6.17 1.24
N LYS A 106 -11.01 6.73 1.93
CA LYS A 106 -9.71 6.09 2.14
C LYS A 106 -9.76 5.31 3.44
N VAL A 107 -9.84 3.98 3.31
CA VAL A 107 -9.90 3.08 4.47
C VAL A 107 -8.56 2.34 4.61
N SER A 108 -7.94 2.45 5.78
CA SER A 108 -6.84 1.59 6.19
C SER A 108 -7.31 0.71 7.34
N ALA A 109 -7.18 -0.61 7.18
CA ALA A 109 -7.52 -1.58 8.21
C ALA A 109 -6.45 -2.68 8.23
N LYS A 110 -5.41 -2.49 9.06
CA LYS A 110 -4.23 -3.36 9.03
C LYS A 110 -4.59 -4.79 9.40
N GLY A 111 -4.35 -5.70 8.46
CA GLY A 111 -4.54 -7.13 8.66
C GLY A 111 -5.99 -7.60 8.58
N VAL A 112 -6.92 -6.74 8.19
CA VAL A 112 -8.30 -7.08 7.84
C VAL A 112 -8.44 -7.02 6.32
N GLN A 113 -9.10 -8.00 5.71
CA GLN A 113 -9.28 -8.01 4.27
C GLN A 113 -10.31 -6.95 3.83
N GLN A 114 -9.95 -6.20 2.79
CA GLN A 114 -10.77 -5.12 2.24
C GLN A 114 -11.21 -5.46 0.80
N GLY A 115 -12.32 -4.85 0.37
CA GLY A 115 -12.81 -4.84 -1.00
C GLY A 115 -13.51 -6.13 -1.44
N ARG A 116 -14.33 -5.99 -2.49
CA ARG A 116 -15.24 -7.02 -3.02
C ARG A 116 -16.27 -7.50 -1.97
N GLY A 117 -16.91 -6.59 -1.23
CA GLY A 117 -17.90 -6.95 -0.22
C GLY A 117 -17.32 -7.44 1.11
N ARG A 118 -15.98 -7.43 1.27
CA ARG A 118 -15.34 -8.00 2.46
C ARG A 118 -15.27 -6.98 3.58
N ASN A 119 -15.85 -7.35 4.72
CA ASN A 119 -15.86 -6.57 5.96
C ASN A 119 -16.43 -5.15 5.75
N GLU A 120 -17.27 -4.92 4.75
CA GLU A 120 -17.87 -3.61 4.45
C GLU A 120 -18.90 -3.19 5.50
N ASP A 121 -19.46 -4.15 6.24
CA ASP A 121 -20.31 -3.96 7.40
C ASP A 121 -19.59 -3.35 8.60
N VAL A 122 -18.26 -3.52 8.68
CA VAL A 122 -17.42 -3.01 9.77
C VAL A 122 -16.50 -1.88 9.32
N LEU A 123 -15.99 -1.94 8.10
CA LEU A 123 -14.99 -1.01 7.56
C LEU A 123 -15.65 0.19 6.84
N ASN A 124 -16.54 0.86 7.56
CA ASN A 124 -17.29 2.02 7.10
C ASN A 124 -17.29 3.12 8.19
N PRO A 125 -17.73 4.36 7.89
CA PRO A 125 -17.74 5.46 8.87
C PRO A 125 -18.43 5.10 10.19
N ASP A 126 -19.57 4.42 10.13
CA ASP A 126 -20.34 4.03 11.31
C ASP A 126 -19.60 3.02 12.18
N GLY A 127 -18.95 2.02 11.58
CA GLY A 127 -18.15 1.02 12.30
C GLY A 127 -16.96 1.67 13.02
N PHE A 128 -16.24 2.55 12.34
CA PHE A 128 -15.15 3.31 12.96
C PHE A 128 -15.66 4.26 14.07
N GLY A 129 -16.75 4.99 13.82
CA GLY A 129 -17.33 5.92 14.79
C GLY A 129 -17.88 5.23 16.04
N THR A 130 -18.53 4.08 15.87
CA THR A 130 -19.08 3.26 16.96
C THR A 130 -17.98 2.74 17.88
N VAL A 131 -16.84 2.30 17.31
CA VAL A 131 -15.68 1.87 18.11
C VAL A 131 -15.17 2.98 19.02
N VAL A 132 -15.09 4.21 18.51
CA VAL A 132 -14.65 5.37 19.30
C VAL A 132 -15.69 5.73 20.36
N ARG A 133 -16.96 5.84 19.96
CA ARG A 133 -18.06 6.29 20.82
C ARG A 133 -18.35 5.31 21.95
N ASP A 134 -18.44 4.03 21.62
CA ASP A 134 -18.92 3.00 22.55
C ASP A 134 -17.76 2.27 23.22
N ARG A 135 -16.51 2.56 22.82
CA ARG A 135 -15.28 1.92 23.33
C ARG A 135 -15.35 0.39 23.22
N ILE A 136 -15.72 -0.08 22.04
CA ILE A 136 -15.87 -1.51 21.74
C ILE A 136 -14.80 -2.01 20.78
N THR A 137 -14.76 -3.33 20.58
CA THR A 137 -13.96 -3.96 19.53
C THR A 137 -14.89 -4.69 18.57
N LEU A 138 -14.81 -4.34 17.29
CA LEU A 138 -15.53 -5.02 16.21
C LEU A 138 -14.65 -6.14 15.64
N GLN A 139 -15.29 -7.23 15.23
CA GLN A 139 -14.62 -8.37 14.59
C GLN A 139 -14.78 -8.31 13.08
N GLY A 140 -13.83 -8.90 12.37
CA GLY A 140 -13.88 -9.08 10.93
C GLY A 140 -13.43 -10.48 10.54
N THR A 141 -13.74 -10.85 9.31
CA THR A 141 -13.46 -12.16 8.75
C THR A 141 -12.48 -12.05 7.60
N ASN A 142 -11.38 -12.78 7.69
CA ASN A 142 -10.44 -12.98 6.60
C ASN A 142 -10.64 -14.37 6.00
N LYS A 143 -10.66 -14.46 4.66
CA LYS A 143 -10.75 -15.72 3.93
C LYS A 143 -9.56 -15.88 3.00
N GLY A 144 -8.94 -17.03 2.98
CA GLY A 144 -7.75 -17.25 2.16
C GLY A 144 -7.45 -18.71 1.93
N PHE A 145 -6.28 -18.95 1.37
CA PHE A 145 -5.74 -20.28 1.16
C PHE A 145 -4.32 -20.36 1.72
N ARG A 146 -3.92 -21.55 2.15
CA ARG A 146 -2.55 -21.86 2.57
C ARG A 146 -2.16 -23.25 2.09
N LEU A 147 -0.88 -23.47 1.86
CA LEU A 147 -0.35 -24.82 1.64
C LEU A 147 -0.31 -25.54 2.98
N SER A 148 -1.01 -26.66 3.09
CA SER A 148 -0.91 -27.55 4.24
C SER A 148 0.42 -28.29 4.19
N LYS A 149 1.22 -28.20 5.26
CA LYS A 149 2.49 -28.92 5.37
C LYS A 149 2.28 -30.44 5.48
N GLU A 150 1.17 -30.85 6.09
CA GLU A 150 0.81 -32.25 6.32
C GLU A 150 0.30 -32.91 5.04
N SER A 151 -0.75 -32.34 4.44
CA SER A 151 -1.40 -32.92 3.26
C SER A 151 -0.72 -32.53 1.94
N LYS A 152 0.28 -31.63 1.97
CA LYS A 152 0.94 -31.04 0.78
C LYS A 152 -0.04 -30.47 -0.25
N SER A 153 -1.25 -30.09 0.20
CA SER A 153 -2.34 -29.59 -0.63
C SER A 153 -2.73 -28.17 -0.24
N ILE A 154 -3.39 -27.46 -1.16
CA ILE A 154 -3.94 -26.13 -0.90
C ILE A 154 -5.24 -26.31 -0.09
N ILE A 155 -5.31 -25.67 1.07
CA ILE A 155 -6.49 -25.64 1.92
C ILE A 155 -7.03 -24.21 2.05
N ALA A 156 -8.34 -24.06 2.01
CA ALA A 156 -9.01 -22.79 2.29
C ALA A 156 -9.18 -22.60 3.80
N TYR A 157 -9.15 -21.36 4.26
CA TYR A 157 -9.44 -21.01 5.65
C TYR A 157 -10.32 -19.78 5.74
N THR A 158 -11.07 -19.73 6.84
CA THR A 158 -11.78 -18.54 7.30
C THR A 158 -11.28 -18.26 8.72
N GLN A 159 -10.87 -17.02 8.97
CA GLN A 159 -10.35 -16.58 10.27
C GLN A 159 -11.15 -15.37 10.74
N THR A 160 -11.83 -15.52 11.86
CA THR A 160 -12.40 -14.40 12.61
C THR A 160 -11.30 -13.76 13.46
N LYS A 161 -11.23 -12.43 13.44
CA LYS A 161 -10.24 -11.67 14.20
C LYS A 161 -10.78 -10.31 14.59
N SER A 162 -10.14 -9.65 15.56
CA SER A 162 -10.40 -8.24 15.84
C SER A 162 -10.09 -7.41 14.59
N ALA A 163 -11.07 -6.62 14.15
CA ALA A 163 -10.95 -5.74 13.00
C ALA A 163 -10.64 -4.30 13.42
N LEU A 164 -11.54 -3.70 14.21
CA LEU A 164 -11.42 -2.34 14.72
C LEU A 164 -11.49 -2.39 16.24
N SER A 165 -10.59 -1.70 16.93
CA SER A 165 -10.55 -1.69 18.39
C SER A 165 -10.21 -0.28 18.87
N TYR A 166 -10.83 0.14 19.97
CA TYR A 166 -10.53 1.41 20.62
C TYR A 166 -9.23 1.36 21.42
N ILE A 167 -8.78 0.17 21.82
CA ILE A 167 -7.63 -0.03 22.71
C ILE A 167 -6.38 -0.44 21.93
N TYR A 168 -5.24 0.09 22.37
CA TYR A 168 -3.92 -0.34 21.95
C TYR A 168 -3.18 -0.87 23.16
N ASP A 169 -3.04 -2.19 23.26
CA ASP A 169 -2.24 -2.78 24.32
C ASP A 169 -0.77 -2.81 23.87
N LYS A 170 0.04 -1.95 24.49
CA LYS A 170 1.49 -2.22 24.50
C LYS A 170 1.69 -3.49 25.30
N ARG A 171 2.61 -4.34 24.88
CA ARG A 171 2.88 -5.62 25.54
C ARG A 171 4.37 -5.77 25.82
N GLN A 172 4.70 -6.33 26.98
CA GLN A 172 6.05 -6.75 27.34
C GLN A 172 6.26 -8.20 26.93
N VAL A 173 7.38 -8.49 26.28
CA VAL A 173 7.83 -9.88 26.06
C VAL A 173 8.42 -10.40 27.37
N LEU A 174 7.97 -11.57 27.81
CA LEU A 174 8.49 -12.23 29.02
C LEU A 174 9.86 -12.85 28.76
N SER A 175 10.52 -13.32 29.83
CA SER A 175 11.86 -13.91 29.76
C SER A 175 11.94 -15.17 28.89
N ASP A 176 10.81 -15.82 28.59
CA ASP A 176 10.72 -16.97 27.69
C ASP A 176 10.86 -16.58 26.20
N GLY A 177 10.83 -15.28 25.88
CA GLY A 177 10.94 -14.77 24.51
C GLY A 177 9.72 -15.01 23.62
N ILE A 178 8.64 -15.58 24.16
CA ILE A 178 7.45 -15.99 23.40
C ILE A 178 6.20 -15.36 24.00
N SER A 179 6.03 -15.47 25.31
CA SER A 179 4.84 -15.00 25.99
C SER A 179 4.88 -13.50 26.17
N THR A 180 3.69 -12.88 26.19
CA THR A 180 3.57 -11.43 26.37
C THR A 180 2.49 -11.09 27.38
N ILE A 181 2.75 -10.09 28.21
CA ILE A 181 1.78 -9.48 29.13
C ILE A 181 1.49 -8.04 28.70
N PRO A 182 0.30 -7.49 29.00
CA PRO A 182 0.06 -6.06 28.83
C PRO A 182 1.09 -5.23 29.59
N PHE A 183 1.62 -4.22 28.93
CA PHE A 183 2.50 -3.21 29.50
C PHE A 183 1.61 -2.12 30.09
N ILE A 184 1.45 -2.13 31.41
CA ILE A 184 0.72 -1.10 32.17
C ILE A 184 1.68 0.06 32.46
#